data_AF-A0A067ESX8-F1
#
_entry.id   AF-A0A067ESX8-F1
#
_cell.length_a   1.000
_cell.length_b   1.000
_cell.length_c   1.000
_cell.angle_alpha   90.00
_cell.angle_beta   90.00
_cell.angle_gamma   90.00
#
_symmetry.space_group_name_H-M   'P 1'
#
loop_
_entity.id
_entity.type
_entity.pdbx_description
1 polymer ?
#
loop_
_entity_poly.entity_id
_entity_poly.type
_entity_poly.pdbx_seq_one_letter_code
_entity_poly.pdbx_strand_id
1 'polypeptide(L)'
;CGNRQSGDLGSSTDAAVDGILGFGQANSSLLSQLAAAGNVRKEFAHCLDVVKGGGIFAIGDVVSPKVKTTPMVPNMPHYNVILEEVEVGGNPLDLPTSLLGTGDERGTIIDSGTTLAYLPPMLYDLVLSQILDRQPGLKMHTVEEQFSCFQFSKNVDDAFPTVTFKFKGSLSLTVYPHEYLFQIREDVWCIGWQNGGLQNHDGRQMILLGGTVYSCFMLN
;
A
#
# COMPACT_ATOMS: atom_id res chain seq x y z
N CYS A 1 5.36 -5.16 -20.17
CA CYS A 1 5.87 -5.58 -21.49
C CYS A 1 6.97 -6.61 -21.32
N GLY A 2 6.61 -7.89 -21.49
CA GLY A 2 7.56 -8.95 -21.81
C GLY A 2 7.11 -9.60 -23.11
N ASN A 3 7.98 -10.32 -23.80
CA ASN A 3 7.61 -11.06 -25.01
C ASN A 3 6.66 -12.24 -24.74
N ARG A 4 6.25 -12.42 -23.48
CA ARG A 4 5.31 -13.43 -23.01
C ARG A 4 4.43 -12.79 -21.95
N GLN A 5 3.13 -12.79 -22.18
CA GLN A 5 2.16 -12.40 -21.15
C GLN A 5 2.19 -13.44 -20.04
N SER A 6 2.43 -12.97 -18.82
CA SER A 6 2.34 -13.76 -17.59
C SER A 6 1.55 -12.93 -16.59
N GLY A 7 0.39 -13.44 -16.14
CA GLY A 7 -0.55 -12.73 -15.26
C GLY A 7 -1.98 -12.80 -15.79
N ASP A 8 -2.94 -12.66 -14.88
CA ASP A 8 -4.37 -12.55 -15.19
C ASP A 8 -4.70 -11.06 -15.38
N LEU A 9 -5.30 -10.69 -16.53
CA LEU A 9 -5.71 -9.32 -16.82
C LEU A 9 -7.18 -9.06 -16.45
N GLY A 10 -7.85 -10.06 -15.85
CA GLY A 10 -9.29 -10.06 -15.72
C GLY A 10 -9.96 -10.39 -17.05
N SER A 11 -11.07 -11.13 -17.00
CA SER A 11 -11.84 -11.52 -18.19
C SER A 11 -12.89 -10.47 -18.59
N SER A 12 -12.90 -9.29 -17.97
CA SER A 12 -13.90 -8.26 -18.23
C SER A 12 -13.62 -7.55 -19.54
N THR A 13 -14.54 -7.70 -20.50
CA THR A 13 -14.56 -7.03 -21.81
C THR A 13 -14.63 -5.50 -21.76
N ASP A 14 -14.82 -4.92 -20.56
CA ASP A 14 -14.95 -3.47 -20.34
C ASP A 14 -13.66 -2.79 -19.84
N ALA A 15 -12.59 -3.56 -19.59
CA ALA A 15 -11.30 -2.99 -19.21
C ALA A 15 -10.41 -2.84 -20.46
N ALA A 16 -10.14 -1.60 -20.88
CA ALA A 16 -9.24 -1.29 -21.98
C ALA A 16 -7.75 -1.46 -21.58
N VAL A 17 -7.38 -2.66 -21.16
CA VAL A 17 -6.03 -3.01 -20.68
C VAL A 17 -5.48 -4.18 -21.50
N ASP A 18 -4.53 -3.88 -22.38
CA ASP A 18 -3.87 -4.90 -23.23
C ASP A 18 -2.60 -5.49 -22.59
N GLY A 19 -2.27 -5.11 -21.36
CA GLY A 19 -1.14 -5.69 -20.64
C GLY A 19 -0.70 -4.96 -19.37
N ILE A 20 0.29 -5.55 -18.69
CA ILE A 20 0.89 -5.03 -17.45
C ILE A 20 2.35 -4.61 -17.70
N LEU A 21 2.70 -3.44 -17.16
CA LEU A 21 4.09 -2.99 -17.04
C LEU A 21 4.64 -3.37 -15.67
N GLY A 22 5.35 -4.50 -15.60
CA GLY A 22 6.01 -4.94 -14.38
C GLY A 22 7.27 -4.13 -14.10
N PHE A 23 7.28 -3.45 -12.96
CA PHE A 23 8.44 -2.72 -12.42
C PHE A 23 9.13 -3.46 -11.26
N GLY A 24 8.85 -4.74 -11.05
CA GLY A 24 9.50 -5.52 -9.97
C GLY A 24 11.02 -5.62 -10.09
N GLN A 25 11.67 -6.19 -9.06
CA GLN A 25 13.13 -6.23 -8.96
C GLN A 25 13.83 -7.20 -9.93
N ALA A 26 13.06 -8.11 -10.55
CA ALA A 26 13.60 -9.11 -11.47
C ALA A 26 14.28 -8.49 -12.71
N ASN A 27 15.27 -9.20 -13.26
CA ASN A 27 15.97 -8.77 -14.48
C ASN A 27 15.06 -8.70 -15.71
N SER A 28 13.93 -9.41 -15.70
CA SER A 28 12.91 -9.37 -16.75
C SER A 28 11.96 -8.17 -16.66
N SER A 29 12.04 -7.34 -15.61
CA SER A 29 11.19 -6.15 -15.51
C SER A 29 11.55 -5.10 -16.56
N LEU A 30 10.59 -4.22 -16.90
CA LEU A 30 10.81 -3.17 -17.89
C LEU A 30 11.98 -2.25 -17.47
N LEU A 31 11.98 -1.84 -16.21
CA LEU A 31 13.00 -0.95 -15.65
C LEU A 31 14.39 -1.60 -15.68
N SER A 32 14.52 -2.88 -15.29
CA SER A 32 15.78 -3.61 -15.33
C SER A 32 16.34 -3.70 -16.76
N GLN A 33 15.49 -3.95 -17.75
CA GLN A 33 15.90 -4.02 -19.15
C GLN A 33 16.34 -2.67 -19.71
N LEU A 34 15.59 -1.59 -19.41
CA LEU A 34 15.95 -0.23 -19.84
C LEU A 34 17.27 0.23 -19.21
N ALA A 35 17.50 -0.08 -17.94
CA ALA A 35 18.75 0.24 -17.26
C ALA A 35 19.93 -0.57 -17.80
N ALA A 36 19.74 -1.88 -18.07
CA ALA A 36 20.78 -2.73 -18.66
C ALA A 36 21.17 -2.31 -20.09
N ALA A 37 20.24 -1.72 -20.84
CA ALA A 37 20.52 -1.13 -22.14
C ALA A 37 21.26 0.22 -22.08
N GLY A 38 21.45 0.80 -20.89
CA GLY A 38 22.09 2.10 -20.69
C GLY A 38 21.19 3.29 -21.01
N ASN A 39 19.87 3.09 -21.16
CA ASN A 39 18.95 4.16 -21.57
C ASN A 39 18.51 5.04 -20.40
N VAL A 40 18.43 4.49 -19.19
CA VAL A 40 17.92 5.16 -17.99
C VAL A 40 18.67 4.67 -16.75
N ARG A 41 18.64 5.47 -15.68
CA ARG A 41 18.98 4.95 -14.34
C ARG A 41 17.90 3.97 -13.88
N LYS A 42 18.25 3.01 -13.03
CA LYS A 42 17.31 2.01 -12.48
C LYS A 42 16.45 2.61 -11.37
N GLU A 43 15.81 3.72 -11.67
CA GLU A 43 15.04 4.57 -10.76
C GLU A 43 13.70 4.87 -11.43
N PHE A 44 12.64 5.05 -10.65
CA PHE A 44 11.36 5.52 -11.14
C PHE A 44 10.54 6.17 -10.03
N ALA A 45 9.58 6.99 -10.42
CA ALA A 45 8.63 7.59 -9.49
C ALA A 45 7.25 7.62 -10.11
N HIS A 46 6.23 7.60 -9.26
CA HIS A 46 4.89 7.91 -9.70
C HIS A 46 4.13 8.72 -8.68
N CYS A 47 3.07 9.36 -9.14
CA CYS A 47 2.09 10.07 -8.33
C CYS A 47 0.75 9.89 -9.05
N LEU A 48 -0.03 8.90 -8.61
CA LEU A 48 -1.24 8.44 -9.27
C LEU A 48 -2.46 8.79 -8.41
N ASP A 49 -3.49 9.37 -9.03
CA ASP A 49 -4.75 9.69 -8.36
C ASP A 49 -5.71 8.51 -8.51
N VAL A 50 -5.95 7.78 -7.42
CA VAL A 50 -6.84 6.60 -7.39
C VAL A 50 -8.33 6.98 -7.37
N VAL A 51 -8.67 8.25 -7.13
CA VAL A 51 -10.06 8.75 -7.05
C VAL A 51 -10.52 9.30 -8.39
N LYS A 52 -9.72 10.18 -9.01
CA LYS A 52 -10.06 10.84 -10.28
C LYS A 52 -9.41 10.19 -11.50
N GLY A 53 -8.42 9.32 -11.27
CA GLY A 53 -7.59 8.76 -12.32
C GLY A 53 -6.52 9.74 -12.82
N GLY A 54 -5.53 9.20 -13.52
CA GLY A 54 -4.39 9.95 -14.04
C GLY A 54 -3.25 10.08 -13.02
N GLY A 55 -2.31 10.97 -13.33
CA GLY A 55 -1.11 11.17 -12.54
C GLY A 55 0.14 11.33 -13.38
N ILE A 56 1.29 11.23 -12.73
CA ILE A 56 2.62 11.30 -13.35
C ILE A 56 3.35 10.00 -13.08
N PHE A 57 4.01 9.48 -14.11
CA PHE A 57 4.93 8.35 -14.01
C PHE A 57 6.24 8.73 -14.69
N ALA A 58 7.34 8.65 -13.97
CA ALA A 58 8.67 9.03 -14.42
C ALA A 58 9.63 7.84 -14.32
N ILE A 59 10.42 7.61 -15.36
CA ILE A 59 11.40 6.53 -15.45
C ILE A 59 12.79 7.15 -15.63
N GLY A 60 13.77 6.65 -14.89
CA GLY A 60 15.14 7.14 -14.93
C GLY A 60 15.38 8.23 -13.89
N ASP A 61 16.17 9.22 -14.29
CA ASP A 61 16.70 10.25 -13.40
C ASP A 61 15.62 11.18 -12.82
N VAL A 62 15.08 10.85 -11.65
CA VAL A 62 14.08 11.68 -10.97
C VAL A 62 14.76 12.75 -10.11
N VAL A 63 15.05 13.89 -10.75
CA VAL A 63 15.79 15.01 -10.12
C VAL A 63 14.97 15.83 -9.11
N SER A 64 13.65 15.78 -9.19
CA SER A 64 12.74 16.60 -8.37
C SER A 64 11.36 15.94 -8.27
N PRO A 65 10.65 16.08 -7.13
CA PRO A 65 11.05 16.76 -5.90
C PRO A 65 12.09 15.95 -5.10
N LYS A 66 12.81 16.62 -4.19
CA LYS A 66 13.59 15.93 -3.16
C LYS A 66 12.61 15.31 -2.16
N VAL A 67 12.67 13.99 -2.02
CA VAL A 67 11.80 13.23 -1.12
C VAL A 67 12.56 12.73 0.11
N LYS A 68 11.83 12.45 1.19
CA LYS A 68 12.37 11.64 2.28
C LYS A 68 12.41 10.18 1.83
N THR A 69 13.42 9.44 2.25
CA THR A 69 13.65 8.06 1.79
C THR A 69 13.80 7.10 2.97
N THR A 70 13.41 5.84 2.76
CA THR A 70 13.72 4.71 3.64
C THR A 70 14.57 3.72 2.83
N PRO A 71 15.56 3.04 3.43
CA PRO A 71 16.28 2.00 2.73
C PRO A 71 15.35 0.83 2.40
N MET A 72 15.50 0.31 1.18
CA MET A 72 14.91 -0.98 0.80
C MET A 72 15.68 -2.15 1.43
N VAL A 73 14.97 -3.25 1.68
CA VAL A 73 15.58 -4.51 2.10
C VAL A 73 16.23 -5.16 0.87
N PRO A 74 17.55 -5.43 0.89
CA PRO A 74 18.25 -6.03 -0.24
C PRO A 74 17.82 -7.48 -0.46
N ASN A 75 17.98 -7.98 -1.69
CA ASN A 75 17.75 -9.38 -2.07
C ASN A 75 16.31 -9.90 -1.86
N MET A 76 15.32 -8.99 -1.79
CA MET A 76 13.92 -9.35 -1.72
C MET A 76 13.26 -9.39 -3.11
N PRO A 77 12.25 -10.25 -3.33
CA PRO A 77 11.55 -10.35 -4.62
C PRO A 77 10.68 -9.11 -4.94
N HIS A 78 10.18 -8.41 -3.91
CA HIS A 78 9.36 -7.21 -4.02
C HIS A 78 10.10 -5.99 -3.45
N TYR A 79 9.53 -4.80 -3.64
CA TYR A 79 10.03 -3.59 -2.99
C TYR A 79 9.65 -3.60 -1.50
N ASN A 80 10.53 -4.22 -0.70
CA ASN A 80 10.35 -4.36 0.73
C ASN A 80 11.06 -3.22 1.48
N VAL A 81 10.37 -2.63 2.46
CA VAL A 81 10.91 -1.62 3.39
C VAL A 81 10.71 -2.07 4.84
N ILE A 82 11.48 -1.49 5.76
CA ILE A 82 11.45 -1.87 7.18
C ILE A 82 10.46 -0.95 7.91
N LEU A 83 9.35 -1.51 8.38
CA LEU A 83 8.42 -0.86 9.30
C LEU A 83 8.92 -1.01 10.74
N GLU A 84 8.99 0.11 11.45
CA GLU A 84 9.48 0.19 12.83
C GLU A 84 8.35 0.45 13.83
N GLU A 85 7.33 1.22 13.44
CA GLU A 85 6.21 1.56 14.33
C GLU A 85 4.95 1.88 13.52
N VAL A 86 3.78 1.63 14.13
CA VAL A 86 2.48 2.09 13.64
C VAL A 86 1.82 2.90 14.75
N GLU A 87 1.28 4.06 14.41
CA GLU A 87 0.52 4.92 15.33
C GLU A 87 -0.91 5.10 14.85
N VAL A 88 -1.88 5.10 15.77
CA VAL A 88 -3.28 5.47 15.46
C VAL A 88 -3.65 6.71 16.28
N GLY A 89 -3.98 7.80 15.59
CA GLY A 89 -4.29 9.09 16.22
C GLY A 89 -3.13 9.64 17.06
N GLY A 90 -1.89 9.36 16.66
CA GLY A 90 -0.68 9.75 17.38
C GLY A 90 -0.29 8.84 18.55
N ASN A 91 -1.01 7.75 18.80
CA ASN A 91 -0.66 6.77 19.83
C ASN A 91 0.04 5.56 19.20
N PRO A 92 1.27 5.23 19.59
CA PRO A 92 1.96 4.02 19.14
C PRO A 92 1.20 2.74 19.50
N LEU A 93 1.16 1.79 18.57
CA LEU A 93 0.64 0.45 18.80
C LEU A 93 1.73 -0.44 19.42
N ASP A 94 1.35 -1.23 20.43
CA ASP A 94 2.22 -2.27 20.97
C ASP A 94 2.21 -3.48 20.02
N LEU A 95 3.24 -3.57 19.19
CA LEU A 95 3.39 -4.61 18.17
C LEU A 95 4.51 -5.56 18.55
N PRO A 96 4.30 -6.89 18.41
CA PRO A 96 5.36 -7.85 18.64
C PRO A 96 6.50 -7.61 17.64
N THR A 97 7.73 -7.82 18.10
CA THR A 97 8.92 -7.70 17.25
C THR A 97 8.90 -8.62 16.03
N SER A 98 8.05 -9.66 16.02
CA SER A 98 7.81 -10.52 14.85
C SER A 98 7.15 -9.80 13.67
N LEU A 99 6.33 -8.77 13.93
CA LEU A 99 5.67 -7.93 12.92
C LEU A 99 6.53 -6.72 12.54
N LEU A 100 7.48 -6.34 13.40
CA LEU A 100 8.41 -5.23 13.17
C LEU A 100 9.73 -5.74 12.56
N GLY A 101 10.36 -4.91 11.71
CA GLY A 101 11.41 -5.35 10.79
C GLY A 101 12.80 -5.57 11.39
N THR A 102 12.93 -6.57 12.27
CA THR A 102 14.23 -7.08 12.74
C THR A 102 14.53 -8.46 12.15
N GLY A 103 15.13 -8.52 10.95
CA GLY A 103 15.63 -9.75 10.32
C GLY A 103 15.61 -9.73 8.79
N ASP A 104 16.43 -10.58 8.16
CA ASP A 104 16.71 -10.62 6.70
C ASP A 104 15.51 -10.99 5.81
N GLU A 105 14.35 -11.32 6.37
CA GLU A 105 13.15 -11.79 5.66
C GLU A 105 11.88 -11.01 6.06
N ARG A 106 12.05 -9.85 6.69
CA ARG A 106 10.93 -9.03 7.19
C ARG A 106 10.88 -7.72 6.44
N GLY A 107 9.75 -7.45 5.79
CA GLY A 107 9.54 -6.17 5.15
C GLY A 107 8.09 -5.94 4.79
N THR A 108 7.70 -4.68 4.85
CA THR A 108 6.47 -4.16 4.28
C THR A 108 6.65 -4.01 2.78
N ILE A 109 5.79 -4.63 1.99
CA ILE A 109 5.79 -4.53 0.53
C ILE A 109 5.10 -3.22 0.13
N ILE A 110 5.75 -2.46 -0.74
CA ILE A 110 5.16 -1.33 -1.46
C ILE A 110 4.76 -1.84 -2.84
N ASP A 111 3.45 -1.92 -3.10
CA ASP A 111 2.92 -2.38 -4.39
C ASP A 111 1.80 -1.49 -4.93
N SER A 112 2.13 -0.65 -5.91
CA SER A 112 1.15 0.22 -6.58
C SER A 112 0.18 -0.54 -7.49
N GLY A 113 0.49 -1.80 -7.81
CA GLY A 113 -0.40 -2.69 -8.56
C GLY A 113 -1.57 -3.21 -7.73
N THR A 114 -1.55 -2.99 -6.42
CA THR A 114 -2.62 -3.39 -5.51
C THR A 114 -3.37 -2.17 -5.01
N THR A 115 -4.70 -2.19 -5.09
CA THR A 115 -5.53 -1.08 -4.61
C THR A 115 -5.52 -0.97 -3.08
N LEU A 116 -5.83 -2.07 -2.39
CA LEU A 116 -6.07 -2.10 -0.94
C LEU A 116 -4.77 -2.34 -0.15
N ALA A 117 -4.81 -2.04 1.14
CA ALA A 117 -3.77 -2.51 2.06
C ALA A 117 -4.15 -3.88 2.62
N TYR A 118 -3.14 -4.73 2.83
CA TYR A 118 -3.30 -6.06 3.40
C TYR A 118 -2.43 -6.15 4.65
N LEU A 119 -3.08 -6.31 5.79
CA LEU A 119 -2.42 -6.31 7.10
C LEU A 119 -2.48 -7.70 7.72
N PRO A 120 -1.42 -8.14 8.42
CA PRO A 120 -1.46 -9.29 9.30
C PRO A 120 -2.64 -9.17 10.28
N PRO A 121 -3.39 -10.26 10.57
CA PRO A 121 -4.61 -10.20 11.38
C PRO A 121 -4.46 -9.42 12.69
N MET A 122 -3.37 -9.66 13.43
CA MET A 122 -3.11 -8.94 14.68
C MET A 122 -2.98 -7.43 14.49
N LEU A 123 -2.25 -6.99 13.45
CA LEU A 123 -2.10 -5.57 13.16
C LEU A 123 -3.42 -4.96 12.68
N TYR A 124 -4.15 -5.68 11.82
CA TYR A 124 -5.47 -5.28 11.34
C TYR A 124 -6.44 -5.02 12.49
N ASP A 125 -6.56 -5.97 13.41
CA ASP A 125 -7.49 -5.89 14.55
C ASP A 125 -7.12 -4.73 15.49
N LEU A 126 -5.83 -4.56 15.79
CA LEU A 126 -5.35 -3.45 16.64
C LEU A 126 -5.63 -2.08 16.03
N VAL A 127 -5.35 -1.90 14.73
CA VAL A 127 -5.60 -0.62 14.07
C VAL A 127 -7.10 -0.35 14.00
N LEU A 128 -7.90 -1.31 13.55
CA LEU A 128 -9.34 -1.10 13.44
C LEU A 128 -10.01 -0.85 14.78
N SER A 129 -9.59 -1.55 15.84
CA SER A 129 -10.10 -1.27 17.18
C SER A 129 -9.89 0.21 17.55
N GLN A 130 -8.66 0.72 17.40
CA GLN A 130 -8.36 2.12 17.75
C GLN A 130 -9.05 3.15 16.85
N ILE A 131 -9.26 2.83 15.56
CA ILE A 131 -10.04 3.68 14.66
C ILE A 131 -11.50 3.74 15.11
N LEU A 132 -12.11 2.58 15.36
CA LEU A 132 -13.53 2.45 15.67
C LEU A 132 -13.88 2.88 17.10
N ASP A 133 -12.92 2.87 18.03
CA ASP A 133 -13.09 3.40 19.40
C ASP A 133 -13.47 4.89 19.42
N ARG A 134 -13.18 5.64 18.34
CA ARG A 134 -13.64 7.03 18.18
C ARG A 134 -15.13 7.15 17.87
N GLN A 135 -15.75 6.07 17.39
CA GLN A 135 -17.17 6.01 17.01
C GLN A 135 -17.84 4.76 17.63
N PRO A 136 -18.01 4.66 18.95
CA PRO A 136 -18.51 3.45 19.62
C PRO A 136 -19.95 3.07 19.26
N GLY A 137 -20.72 4.00 18.68
CA GLY A 137 -22.08 3.74 18.19
C GLY A 137 -22.16 3.29 16.73
N LEU A 138 -21.02 3.14 16.04
CA LEU A 138 -20.96 2.82 14.63
C LEU A 138 -21.41 1.37 14.39
N LYS A 139 -22.34 1.20 13.46
CA LYS A 139 -22.86 -0.13 13.10
C LYS A 139 -22.18 -0.63 11.83
N MET A 140 -21.26 -1.57 12.02
CA MET A 140 -20.60 -2.27 10.93
C MET A 140 -21.54 -3.29 10.28
N HIS A 141 -21.44 -3.43 8.96
CA HIS A 141 -22.11 -4.46 8.18
C HIS A 141 -21.21 -4.88 7.01
N THR A 142 -21.43 -6.11 6.50
CA THR A 142 -20.67 -6.62 5.36
C THR A 142 -21.40 -6.28 4.06
N VAL A 143 -20.67 -5.75 3.08
CA VAL A 143 -21.16 -5.50 1.71
C VAL A 143 -20.41 -6.42 0.75
N GLU A 144 -21.14 -7.03 -0.19
CA GLU A 144 -20.60 -7.94 -1.22
C GLU A 144 -19.77 -9.11 -0.66
N GLU A 145 -20.06 -9.53 0.58
CA GLU A 145 -19.33 -10.58 1.32
C GLU A 145 -17.82 -10.29 1.52
N GLN A 146 -17.36 -9.09 1.17
CA GLN A 146 -15.95 -8.75 1.11
C GLN A 146 -15.59 -7.54 1.97
N PHE A 147 -16.44 -6.51 1.98
CA PHE A 147 -16.08 -5.21 2.58
C PHE A 147 -16.80 -4.97 3.90
N SER A 148 -16.05 -4.54 4.92
CA SER A 148 -16.60 -4.06 6.18
C SER A 148 -16.96 -2.59 6.05
N CYS A 149 -18.26 -2.27 6.12
CA CYS A 149 -18.79 -0.94 5.84
C CYS A 149 -19.71 -0.42 6.95
N PHE A 150 -19.98 0.87 6.93
CA PHE A 150 -20.85 1.57 7.88
C PHE A 150 -21.51 2.78 7.25
N GLN A 151 -22.61 3.24 7.86
CA GLN A 151 -23.25 4.49 7.47
C GLN A 151 -22.64 5.67 8.24
N PHE A 152 -22.23 6.71 7.51
CA PHE A 152 -21.67 7.93 8.08
C PHE A 152 -21.85 9.11 7.14
N SER A 153 -22.54 10.14 7.62
CA SER A 153 -22.93 11.33 6.83
C SER A 153 -22.10 12.58 7.12
N LYS A 154 -21.18 12.52 8.10
CA LYS A 154 -20.25 13.62 8.41
C LYS A 154 -18.94 13.43 7.66
N ASN A 155 -18.09 14.44 7.69
CA ASN A 155 -16.73 14.32 7.19
C ASN A 155 -15.94 13.26 8.01
N VAL A 156 -15.38 12.27 7.32
CA VAL A 156 -14.60 11.20 7.94
C VAL A 156 -13.28 11.71 8.54
N ASP A 157 -12.68 12.75 7.94
CA ASP A 157 -11.41 13.31 8.41
C ASP A 157 -11.53 14.00 9.77
N ASP A 158 -12.73 14.50 10.10
CA ASP A 158 -13.04 15.11 11.40
C ASP A 158 -13.40 14.07 12.47
N ALA A 159 -13.73 12.84 12.05
CA ALA A 159 -14.39 11.84 12.89
C ALA A 159 -13.52 10.63 13.24
N PHE A 160 -12.54 10.32 12.40
CA PHE A 160 -11.67 9.16 12.55
C PHE A 160 -10.20 9.59 12.62
N PRO A 161 -9.33 8.83 13.31
CA PRO A 161 -7.94 9.22 13.50
C PRO A 161 -7.10 8.93 12.27
N THR A 162 -6.01 9.67 12.07
CA THR A 162 -4.97 9.29 11.10
C THR A 162 -4.21 8.04 11.56
N VAL A 163 -3.69 7.25 10.63
CA VAL A 163 -2.76 6.15 10.92
C VAL A 163 -1.39 6.48 10.36
N THR A 164 -0.33 6.39 11.16
CA THR A 164 1.03 6.70 10.71
C THR A 164 1.91 5.46 10.73
N PHE A 165 2.47 5.08 9.59
CA PHE A 165 3.51 4.06 9.46
C PHE A 165 4.88 4.73 9.53
N LYS A 166 5.72 4.32 10.48
CA LYS A 166 7.09 4.81 10.59
C LYS A 166 8.07 3.75 10.12
N PHE A 167 8.92 4.13 9.18
CA PHE A 167 9.90 3.27 8.56
C PHE A 167 11.31 3.64 9.00
N LYS A 168 12.21 2.67 8.84
CA LYS A 168 13.65 2.85 9.06
C LYS A 168 14.17 4.09 8.34
N GLY A 169 15.07 4.82 9.00
CA GLY A 169 15.59 6.08 8.46
C GLY A 169 14.64 7.27 8.65
N SER A 170 13.70 7.16 9.60
CA SER A 170 12.83 8.26 10.04
C SER A 170 11.84 8.76 8.99
N LEU A 171 11.53 7.94 7.98
CA LEU A 171 10.43 8.19 7.07
C LEU A 171 9.11 7.88 7.79
N SER A 172 8.14 8.77 7.66
CA SER A 172 6.78 8.56 8.19
C SER A 172 5.78 8.76 7.08
N LEU A 173 4.83 7.84 6.98
CA LEU A 173 3.71 7.88 6.05
C LEU A 173 2.42 7.94 6.86
N THR A 174 1.75 9.09 6.82
CA THR A 174 0.47 9.30 7.49
C THR A 174 -0.65 9.07 6.48
N VAL A 175 -1.55 8.17 6.82
CA VAL A 175 -2.76 7.82 6.06
C VAL A 175 -3.96 8.45 6.76
N TYR A 176 -4.70 9.25 6.00
CA TYR A 176 -5.89 9.98 6.47
C TYR A 176 -7.15 9.13 6.34
N PRO A 177 -8.22 9.46 7.10
CA PRO A 177 -9.49 8.75 7.02
C PRO A 177 -10.06 8.58 5.62
N HIS A 178 -10.02 9.61 4.78
CA HIS A 178 -10.47 9.51 3.39
C HIS A 178 -9.61 8.62 2.48
N GLU A 179 -8.42 8.20 2.93
CA GLU A 179 -7.53 7.30 2.18
C GLU A 179 -7.76 5.83 2.58
N TYR A 180 -7.93 5.55 3.87
CA TYR A 180 -8.22 4.19 4.35
C TYR A 180 -9.73 3.86 4.41
N LEU A 181 -10.62 4.83 4.16
CA LEU A 181 -12.05 4.62 3.96
C LEU A 181 -12.43 5.01 2.53
N PHE A 182 -13.15 4.14 1.83
CA PHE A 182 -13.69 4.44 0.51
C PHE A 182 -15.21 4.42 0.52
N GLN A 183 -15.81 5.34 -0.24
CA GLN A 183 -17.25 5.48 -0.31
C GLN A 183 -17.81 4.64 -1.47
N ILE A 184 -18.80 3.79 -1.18
CA ILE A 184 -19.46 2.96 -2.22
C ILE A 184 -20.80 3.55 -2.68
N ARG A 185 -21.49 4.29 -1.80
CA ARG A 185 -22.78 4.95 -2.04
C ARG A 185 -22.86 6.18 -1.13
N GLU A 186 -23.85 7.04 -1.36
CA GLU A 186 -24.12 8.18 -0.47
C GLU A 186 -24.19 7.70 1.00
N ASP A 187 -23.39 8.33 1.85
CA ASP A 187 -23.19 8.02 3.27
C ASP A 187 -22.77 6.59 3.64
N VAL A 188 -22.34 5.73 2.69
CA VAL A 188 -21.83 4.38 3.01
C VAL A 188 -20.34 4.31 2.74
N TRP A 189 -19.58 4.15 3.82
CA TRP A 189 -18.12 4.06 3.83
C TRP A 189 -17.66 2.65 4.17
N CYS A 190 -16.61 2.19 3.49
CA CYS A 190 -16.03 0.87 3.65
C CYS A 190 -14.55 0.99 4.01
N ILE A 191 -14.06 0.03 4.79
CA ILE A 191 -12.67 -0.07 5.19
C ILE A 191 -11.84 -0.54 3.98
N GLY A 192 -10.90 0.30 3.54
CA GLY A 192 -10.00 0.05 2.41
C GLY A 192 -8.82 -0.87 2.73
N TRP A 193 -8.78 -1.43 3.93
CA TRP A 193 -7.76 -2.34 4.42
C TRP A 193 -8.36 -3.72 4.66
N GLN A 194 -7.60 -4.76 4.41
CA GLN A 194 -8.06 -6.15 4.45
C GLN A 194 -7.35 -6.93 5.55
N ASN A 195 -8.11 -7.80 6.20
CA ASN A 195 -7.58 -8.79 7.12
C ASN A 195 -6.97 -9.94 6.33
N GLY A 196 -5.66 -10.12 6.48
CA GLY A 196 -4.91 -11.10 5.73
C GLY A 196 -3.89 -10.42 4.85
N GLY A 197 -2.72 -11.05 4.74
CA GLY A 197 -1.61 -10.62 3.89
C GLY A 197 -1.00 -11.81 3.19
N LEU A 198 -0.20 -11.53 2.16
CA LEU A 198 0.61 -12.54 1.50
C LEU A 198 1.46 -13.26 2.55
N GLN A 199 1.50 -14.58 2.49
CA GLN A 199 2.49 -15.35 3.24
C GLN A 199 3.74 -15.47 2.39
N ASN A 200 4.91 -15.27 2.99
CA ASN A 200 6.15 -15.62 2.31
C ASN A 200 6.27 -17.16 2.18
N HIS A 201 7.31 -17.65 1.51
CA HIS A 201 7.56 -19.08 1.34
C HIS A 201 7.65 -19.86 2.68
N ASP A 202 7.91 -19.16 3.79
CA ASP A 202 8.02 -19.71 5.14
C ASP A 202 6.73 -19.56 5.96
N GLY A 203 5.61 -19.19 5.33
CA GLY A 203 4.31 -19.02 5.98
C GLY A 203 4.19 -17.76 6.84
N ARG A 204 5.17 -16.84 6.78
CA ARG A 204 5.17 -15.61 7.58
C ARG A 204 4.32 -14.55 6.91
N GLN A 205 3.46 -13.92 7.73
CA GLN A 205 2.53 -12.88 7.29
C GLN A 205 3.28 -11.60 6.90
N MET A 206 3.00 -11.07 5.71
CA MET A 206 3.58 -9.83 5.22
C MET A 206 2.55 -8.69 5.24
N ILE A 207 3.04 -7.46 5.41
CA ILE A 207 2.27 -6.25 5.19
C ILE A 207 2.43 -5.87 3.72
N LEU A 208 1.33 -5.57 3.03
CA LEU A 208 1.35 -5.00 1.69
C LEU A 208 0.58 -3.68 1.73
N LEU A 209 1.28 -2.60 1.37
CA LEU A 209 0.71 -1.27 1.23
C LEU A 209 0.40 -1.02 -0.25
N GLY A 210 -0.88 -0.83 -0.54
CA GLY A 210 -1.40 -0.50 -1.86
C GLY A 210 -1.69 0.98 -2.06
N GLY A 211 -2.38 1.30 -3.14
CA GLY A 211 -2.72 2.67 -3.54
C GLY A 211 -3.61 3.45 -2.55
N THR A 212 -4.34 2.78 -1.66
CA THR A 212 -5.09 3.43 -0.56
C THR A 212 -4.20 3.91 0.59
N VAL A 213 -2.91 3.59 0.58
CA VAL A 213 -1.94 3.99 1.62
C VAL A 213 -0.97 5.06 1.11
N TYR A 214 -0.73 5.12 -0.21
CA TYR A 214 0.07 6.16 -0.83
C TYR A 214 -0.37 6.39 -2.28
N SER A 215 -0.36 7.65 -2.70
CA SER A 215 -0.56 8.02 -4.10
C SER A 215 0.77 8.24 -4.82
N CYS A 216 1.81 8.66 -4.10
CA CYS A 216 3.06 9.11 -4.70
C CYS A 216 4.29 8.51 -4.01
N PHE A 217 5.21 7.94 -4.79
CA PHE A 217 6.50 7.46 -4.29
C PHE A 217 7.61 7.61 -5.33
N MET A 218 8.85 7.48 -4.86
CA MET A 218 10.05 7.35 -5.68
C MET A 218 10.85 6.13 -5.20
N LEU A 219 11.32 5.33 -6.14
CA LEU A 219 12.25 4.22 -5.91
C LEU A 219 13.56 4.51 -6.64
N ASN A 220 14.67 4.40 -5.90
CA ASN A 220 16.02 4.65 -6.38
C ASN A 220 17.01 3.54 -5.99
#